data_AF-A0A348VA62-F1
#
_entry.id   AF-A0A348VA62-F1
#
_cell.length_a   1.000
_cell.length_b   1.000
_cell.length_c   1.000
_cell.angle_alpha   90.00
_cell.angle_beta   90.00
_cell.angle_gamma   90.00
#
_symmetry.space_group_name_H-M   'P 1'
#
loop_
_entity.id
_entity.type
_entity.pdbx_description
1 polymer ?
#
loop_
_entity_poly.entity_id
_entity_poly.type
_entity_poly.pdbx_seq_one_letter_code
_entity_poly.pdbx_strand_id
1 'polypeptide(L)'
;MDQDNQDSKGKELTSEERKELQEGFSLEEMEKGSSGWKIVKKWLETRAFHTWANPRETDSMDEWTWKELNAYYAASNARELLDQISQAISRADYLDKVQKGEIETGRMKI
;
A
#
# COMPACT_ATOMS: atom_id res chain seq x y z
N MET A 1 -13.15 -18.79 -41.99
CA MET A 1 -12.84 -17.60 -41.19
C MET A 1 -12.63 -18.13 -39.79
N ASP A 2 -11.41 -18.59 -39.54
CA ASP A 2 -11.03 -19.20 -38.28
C ASP A 2 -10.88 -18.07 -37.26
N GLN A 3 -11.80 -18.03 -36.30
CA GLN A 3 -11.63 -17.20 -35.13
C GLN A 3 -10.57 -17.89 -34.28
N ASP A 4 -9.37 -17.29 -34.26
CA ASP A 4 -8.31 -17.57 -33.31
C ASP A 4 -8.85 -17.32 -31.89
N ASN A 5 -9.42 -18.37 -31.31
CA ASN A 5 -9.70 -18.42 -29.88
C ASN A 5 -8.35 -18.69 -29.19
N GLN A 6 -7.53 -17.64 -29.07
CA GLN A 6 -6.38 -17.66 -28.19
C GLN A 6 -6.92 -17.71 -26.76
N ASP A 7 -7.13 -18.92 -26.27
CA ASP A 7 -7.25 -19.19 -24.83
C ASP A 7 -6.03 -18.55 -24.16
N SER A 8 -6.20 -17.37 -23.55
CA SER A 8 -5.18 -16.74 -22.74
C SER A 8 -4.97 -17.63 -21.52
N LYS A 9 -4.12 -18.64 -21.66
CA LYS A 9 -3.73 -19.52 -20.55
C LYS A 9 -2.94 -18.66 -19.59
N GLY A 10 -3.63 -18.13 -18.57
CA GLY A 10 -3.03 -17.38 -17.50
C GLY A 10 -1.89 -18.16 -16.85
N LYS A 11 -0.93 -17.42 -16.28
CA LYS A 11 0.27 -18.02 -15.69
C LYS A 11 -0.09 -18.65 -14.35
N GLU A 12 0.38 -19.87 -14.10
CA GLU A 12 0.32 -20.44 -12.76
C GLU A 12 1.27 -19.69 -11.81
N LEU A 13 0.71 -19.18 -10.70
CA LEU A 13 1.46 -18.43 -9.71
C LEU A 13 2.33 -19.35 -8.84
N THR A 14 3.53 -18.87 -8.49
CA THR A 14 4.41 -19.53 -7.51
C THR A 14 3.78 -19.54 -6.11
N SER A 15 4.35 -20.32 -5.19
CA SER A 15 3.90 -20.35 -3.79
C SER A 15 3.97 -18.96 -3.14
N GLU A 16 5.05 -18.22 -3.40
CA GLU A 16 5.27 -16.86 -2.92
C GLU A 16 4.27 -15.88 -3.55
N GLU A 17 4.06 -15.92 -4.87
CA GLU A 17 3.08 -15.07 -5.56
C GLU A 17 1.65 -15.33 -5.04
N ARG A 18 1.29 -16.58 -4.69
CA ARG A 18 -0.01 -16.88 -4.08
C ARG A 18 -0.17 -16.27 -2.68
N LYS A 19 0.90 -16.22 -1.89
CA LYS A 19 0.88 -15.57 -0.58
C LYS A 19 0.71 -14.06 -0.73
N GLU A 20 1.48 -13.42 -1.62
CA GLU A 20 1.35 -11.99 -1.93
C GLU A 20 -0.08 -11.64 -2.36
N LEU A 21 -0.68 -12.46 -3.23
CA LEU A 21 -2.07 -12.32 -3.68
C LEU A 21 -3.05 -12.38 -2.49
N GLN A 22 -2.92 -13.39 -1.63
CA GLN A 22 -3.80 -13.58 -0.48
C GLN A 22 -3.66 -12.44 0.54
N GLU A 23 -2.43 -12.00 0.83
CA GLU A 23 -2.16 -10.89 1.73
C GLU A 23 -2.76 -9.59 1.21
N GLY A 24 -2.54 -9.26 -0.07
CA GLY A 24 -3.10 -8.05 -0.67
C GLY A 24 -4.62 -8.04 -0.68
N PHE A 25 -5.29 -9.16 -0.98
CA PHE A 25 -6.76 -9.23 -0.90
C PHE A 25 -7.26 -9.15 0.55
N SER A 26 -6.56 -9.74 1.51
CA SER A 26 -6.92 -9.59 2.93
C SER A 26 -6.82 -8.12 3.38
N LEU A 27 -5.81 -7.40 2.91
CA LEU A 27 -5.65 -5.96 3.15
C LEU A 27 -6.75 -5.14 2.44
N GLU A 28 -7.13 -5.53 1.22
CA GLU A 28 -8.21 -4.88 0.48
C GLU A 28 -9.57 -5.07 1.17
N GLU A 29 -9.86 -6.28 1.66
CA GLU A 29 -11.04 -6.58 2.46
C GLU A 29 -11.06 -5.77 3.76
N MET A 30 -9.90 -5.62 4.42
CA MET A 30 -9.76 -4.77 5.60
C MET A 30 -10.09 -3.31 5.25
N GLU A 31 -9.59 -2.78 4.13
CA GLU A 31 -9.89 -1.41 3.67
C GLU A 31 -11.39 -1.17 3.47
N LYS A 32 -12.08 -2.13 2.86
CA LYS A 32 -13.50 -2.00 2.51
C LYS A 32 -14.42 -2.26 3.72
N GLY A 33 -14.12 -3.30 4.49
CA GLY A 33 -15.04 -3.90 5.46
C GLY A 33 -14.86 -3.48 6.92
N SER A 34 -13.65 -3.09 7.34
CA SER A 34 -13.38 -2.87 8.78
C SER A 34 -13.61 -1.43 9.21
N SER A 35 -14.62 -1.21 10.06
CA SER A 35 -14.87 0.11 10.68
C SER A 35 -13.71 0.56 11.58
N GLY A 36 -13.07 -0.39 12.29
CA GLY A 36 -11.90 -0.13 13.11
C GLY A 36 -10.71 0.33 12.28
N TRP A 37 -10.48 -0.29 11.12
CA TRP A 37 -9.41 0.13 10.22
C TRP A 37 -9.63 1.55 9.70
N LYS A 38 -10.87 1.97 9.38
CA LYS A 38 -11.15 3.34 8.95
C LYS A 38 -10.71 4.39 9.97
N ILE A 39 -10.83 4.09 11.27
CA ILE A 39 -10.36 4.98 12.34
C ILE A 39 -8.82 5.03 12.35
N VAL A 40 -8.17 3.86 12.30
CA VAL A 40 -6.71 3.76 12.30
C VAL A 40 -6.12 4.44 11.06
N LYS A 41 -6.66 4.19 9.87
CA LYS A 41 -6.27 4.82 8.62
C LYS A 41 -6.35 6.35 8.72
N LYS A 42 -7.45 6.88 9.25
CA LYS A 42 -7.60 8.33 9.48
C LYS A 42 -6.54 8.87 10.45
N TRP A 43 -6.19 8.13 11.51
CA TRP A 43 -5.11 8.54 12.41
C TRP A 43 -3.75 8.55 11.70
N LEU A 44 -3.46 7.52 10.90
CA LEU A 44 -2.24 7.46 10.09
C LEU A 44 -2.16 8.60 9.08
N GLU A 45 -3.25 8.87 8.34
CA GLU A 45 -3.33 10.00 7.42
C GLU A 45 -3.15 11.35 8.14
N THR A 46 -3.77 11.51 9.31
CA THR A 46 -3.57 12.71 10.13
C THR A 46 -2.10 12.85 10.52
N ARG A 47 -1.45 11.75 10.94
CA ARG A 47 -0.04 11.78 11.32
C ARG A 47 0.87 12.07 10.14
N ALA A 48 0.61 11.47 8.97
CA ALA A 48 1.38 11.63 7.75
C ALA A 48 1.37 13.06 7.20
N PHE A 49 0.25 13.78 7.32
CA PHE A 49 0.06 15.08 6.66
C PHE A 49 -0.04 16.28 7.60
N HIS A 50 -0.30 16.07 8.90
CA HIS A 50 -0.63 17.15 9.84
C HIS A 50 0.14 17.11 11.17
N THR A 51 1.24 16.36 11.27
CA THR A 51 2.11 16.40 12.46
C THR A 51 3.23 17.42 12.29
N TRP A 52 3.26 18.43 13.15
CA TRP A 52 4.35 19.41 13.27
C TRP A 52 4.50 19.82 14.74
N ALA A 53 5.70 20.21 15.16
CA ALA A 53 5.91 20.73 16.50
C ALA A 53 5.67 22.25 16.53
N ASN A 54 4.81 22.72 17.43
CA ASN A 54 4.59 24.16 17.61
C ASN A 54 5.74 24.78 18.44
N PRO A 55 6.60 25.63 17.85
CA PRO A 55 7.71 26.25 18.58
C PRO A 55 7.27 27.21 19.69
N ARG A 56 5.99 27.62 19.71
CA ARG A 56 5.44 28.49 20.76
C ARG A 56 5.04 27.73 22.02
N GLU A 57 5.02 26.39 21.96
CA GLU A 57 4.62 25.49 23.05
C GLU A 57 5.84 24.73 23.62
N THR A 58 7.03 25.26 23.41
CA THR A 58 8.29 24.64 23.82
C THR A 58 9.11 25.62 24.64
N ASP A 59 9.64 25.13 25.76
CA ASP A 59 10.36 25.97 26.73
C ASP A 59 11.85 26.11 26.37
N SER A 60 12.34 25.30 25.41
CA SER A 60 13.73 25.31 24.96
C SER A 60 13.90 24.87 23.51
N MET A 61 15.02 25.26 22.91
CA MET A 61 15.40 24.86 21.54
C MET A 61 15.62 23.34 21.41
N ASP A 62 16.18 22.72 22.44
CA ASP A 62 16.43 21.27 22.45
C ASP A 62 15.13 20.48 22.48
N GLU A 63 14.17 20.91 23.30
CA GLU A 63 12.83 20.32 23.36
C GLU A 63 12.08 20.47 22.03
N TRP A 64 12.18 21.65 21.40
CA TRP A 64 11.61 21.87 20.08
C TRP A 64 12.22 20.94 19.03
N THR A 65 13.55 20.84 19.00
CA THR A 65 14.28 19.98 18.04
C THR A 65 13.86 18.52 18.19
N TRP A 66 13.74 18.04 19.43
CA TRP A 66 13.29 16.67 19.70
C TRP A 66 11.83 16.45 19.29
N LYS A 67 10.93 17.40 19.60
CA LYS A 67 9.51 17.32 19.21
C LYS A 67 9.34 17.32 17.69
N GLU A 68 10.10 18.16 16.99
CA GLU A 68 10.07 18.26 15.53
C GLU A 68 10.60 16.97 14.87
N LEU A 69 11.71 16.42 15.40
CA LEU A 69 12.26 15.17 14.90
C LEU A 69 11.27 14.00 15.07
N ASN A 70 10.59 13.93 16.21
CA ASN A 70 9.55 12.92 16.42
C ASN A 70 8.34 13.11 15.52
N ALA A 71 7.91 14.36 15.32
CA ALA A 71 6.83 14.68 14.39
C ALA A 71 7.18 14.21 12.97
N TYR A 72 8.40 14.49 12.52
CA TYR A 72 8.93 14.06 11.22
C TYR A 72 8.96 12.53 11.07
N TYR A 73 9.49 11.79 12.05
CA TYR A 73 9.51 10.33 11.99
C TYR A 73 8.11 9.71 12.04
N ALA A 74 7.22 10.25 12.90
CA ALA A 74 5.84 9.78 12.95
C ALA A 74 5.12 9.97 11.61
N ALA A 75 5.31 11.12 10.97
CA ALA A 75 4.75 11.39 9.64
C ALA A 75 5.33 10.47 8.57
N SER A 76 6.66 10.28 8.57
CA SER A 76 7.36 9.43 7.60
C SER A 76 6.91 7.97 7.71
N ASN A 77 6.89 7.42 8.93
CA ASN A 77 6.47 6.03 9.17
C ASN A 77 5.00 5.80 8.82
N ALA A 78 4.12 6.75 9.13
CA ALA A 78 2.71 6.64 8.79
C ALA A 78 2.50 6.63 7.26
N ARG A 79 3.24 7.48 6.54
CA ARG A 79 3.20 7.52 5.08
C ARG A 79 3.73 6.23 4.46
N GLU A 80 4.87 5.74 4.94
CA GLU A 80 5.47 4.49 4.45
C GLU A 80 4.54 3.30 4.65
N LEU A 81 3.91 3.19 5.83
CA LEU A 81 2.95 2.12 6.10
C LEU A 81 1.75 2.15 5.16
N LEU A 82 1.16 3.34 4.95
CA LEU A 82 0.03 3.49 4.03
C LEU A 82 0.43 3.14 2.58
N ASP A 83 1.63 3.53 2.17
CA ASP A 83 2.16 3.22 0.83
C ASP A 83 2.40 1.71 0.65
N GLN A 84 3.00 1.04 1.64
CA GLN A 84 3.22 -0.42 1.61
C GLN A 84 1.90 -1.19 1.48
N ILE A 85 0.86 -0.78 2.21
CA ILE A 85 -0.48 -1.39 2.10
C ILE A 85 -1.04 -1.18 0.69
N SER A 86 -0.96 0.04 0.17
CA SER A 86 -1.43 0.35 -1.20
C SER A 86 -0.68 -0.46 -2.27
N GLN A 87 0.63 -0.63 -2.11
CA GLN A 87 1.46 -1.41 -3.02
C GLN A 87 1.12 -2.90 -2.95
N ALA A 88 0.90 -3.45 -1.75
CA ALA A 88 0.50 -4.85 -1.59
C ALA A 88 -0.85 -5.15 -2.24
N ILE A 89 -1.84 -4.26 -2.09
CA ILE A 89 -3.14 -4.38 -2.77
C ILE A 89 -2.95 -4.32 -4.29
N SER A 90 -2.20 -3.33 -4.78
CA SER A 90 -1.93 -3.17 -6.22
C SER A 90 -1.18 -4.37 -6.81
N ARG A 91 -0.29 -4.98 -6.02
CA ARG A 91 0.45 -6.19 -6.39
C ARG A 91 -0.48 -7.40 -6.49
N ALA A 92 -1.41 -7.57 -5.55
CA ALA A 92 -2.42 -8.61 -5.63
C ALA A 92 -3.30 -8.45 -6.88
N ASP A 93 -3.78 -7.25 -7.17
CA ASP A 93 -4.54 -6.96 -8.39
C ASP A 93 -3.77 -7.31 -9.67
N TYR A 94 -2.46 -7.03 -9.70
CA TYR A 94 -1.60 -7.43 -10.81
C TYR A 94 -1.49 -8.96 -10.94
N LEU A 95 -1.24 -9.67 -9.82
CA LEU A 95 -1.09 -11.12 -9.82
C LEU A 95 -2.39 -11.84 -10.22
N ASP A 96 -3.54 -11.33 -9.78
CA ASP A 96 -4.86 -11.83 -10.19
C ASP A 96 -5.05 -11.72 -11.71
N LYS A 97 -4.72 -10.57 -12.30
CA LYS A 97 -4.79 -10.37 -13.76
C LYS A 97 -3.82 -11.26 -14.52
N VAL A 98 -2.61 -11.48 -13.99
CA VAL A 98 -1.63 -12.42 -14.57
C VAL A 98 -2.16 -13.86 -14.52
N GLN A 99 -2.76 -14.26 -13.39
CA GLN A 99 -3.36 -15.59 -13.23
C GLN A 99 -4.55 -15.81 -14.17
N LYS A 100 -5.33 -14.76 -14.45
CA LYS A 100 -6.45 -14.78 -15.40
C LYS A 100 -6.02 -14.68 -16.86
N GLY A 101 -4.74 -14.38 -17.13
CA GLY A 101 -4.23 -14.18 -18.48
C GLY A 101 -4.63 -12.85 -19.11
N GLU A 102 -5.12 -11.89 -18.31
CA GLU A 102 -5.48 -10.54 -18.76
C GLU A 102 -4.25 -9.64 -19.02
N ILE A 103 -3.09 -10.02 -18.47
CA ILE A 103 -1.81 -9.35 -18.68
C ILE A 103 -0.79 -10.37 -19.20
N GLU A 104 -0.29 -10.15 -20.41
CA GLU A 104 0.87 -10.89 -20.92
C GLU A 104 2.11 -10.43 -20.14
N THR A 105 2.69 -11.33 -19.33
CA THR A 105 3.99 -11.12 -18.70
C THR A 105 5.09 -11.16 -19.76
N GLY A 106 5.27 -10.08 -20.51
CA GLY A 106 6.38 -9.96 -21.45
C GLY A 106 6.13 -9.05 -22.64
N ARG A 107 6.38 -7.74 -22.47
CA ARG A 107 6.98 -6.77 -23.42
C ARG A 107 6.45 -5.36 -23.15
N MET A 108 6.95 -4.72 -22.08
CA MET A 108 7.27 -3.29 -22.23
C MET A 108 8.52 -3.24 -23.11
N LYS A 109 8.33 -3.08 -24.42
CA LYS A 109 9.41 -2.58 -25.28
C LYS A 109 9.59 -1.11 -24.90
N ILE A 110 10.71 -0.81 -24.26
CA ILE A 110 11.30 0.53 -24.26
C ILE A 110 11.74 0.84 -25.68
#